data_AF-A0A9P6ASH2-F1
#
_entry.id   AF-A0A9P6ASH2-F1
#
_cell.length_a   1.000
_cell.length_b   1.000
_cell.length_c   1.000
_cell.angle_alpha   90.00
_cell.angle_beta   90.00
_cell.angle_gamma   90.00
#
_symmetry.space_group_name_H-M   'P 1'
#
loop_
_entity.id
_entity.type
_entity.pdbx_description
1 polymer ?
#
loop_
_entity_poly.entity_id
_entity_poly.type
_entity_poly.pdbx_seq_one_letter_code
_entity_poly.pdbx_strand_id
1 'polypeptide(L)'
;LVKTSEWDVDDDERLETLVGGRNVSQGEVDWVDVASSLGNTRTPAQCLSRYLYLEDFAKADKDKNPWTAQEDAELHKAISEHGNRNWRAVAVTLSTNRTPAQCATRYRASLNPAIKRGSWTPEEDALLKQAVALYGTSWTKVKELVKGRTGPQCRERYCRSVAVLNAASKGRWKPEVRTGLLLLLDC
;
A
#
# COMPACT_ATOMS: atom_id res chain seq x y z
N LEU A 1 13.45 27.63 16.46
CA LEU A 1 12.95 26.28 16.81
C LEU A 1 12.39 25.68 15.53
N VAL A 2 12.96 24.59 15.02
CA VAL A 2 12.48 23.89 13.81
C VAL A 2 11.07 23.36 14.13
N LYS A 3 10.07 23.68 13.31
CA LYS A 3 8.71 23.13 13.49
C LYS A 3 8.80 21.63 13.20
N THR A 4 8.43 20.81 14.19
CA THR A 4 8.19 19.37 14.01
C THR A 4 6.72 19.08 13.66
N SER A 5 5.89 20.11 13.49
CA SER A 5 4.46 19.98 13.20
C SER A 5 4.19 19.40 11.81
N GLU A 6 3.00 18.82 11.64
CA GLU A 6 2.48 18.41 10.33
C GLU A 6 2.51 19.58 9.33
N TRP A 7 2.62 19.25 8.05
CA TRP A 7 2.45 20.21 6.97
C TRP A 7 0.97 20.51 6.81
N ASP A 8 0.60 21.78 6.74
CA ASP A 8 -0.76 22.20 6.43
C ASP A 8 -0.87 22.66 4.96
N VAL A 9 -2.09 23.02 4.56
CA VAL A 9 -2.38 23.42 3.17
C VAL A 9 -1.69 24.72 2.79
N ASP A 10 -1.53 25.67 3.72
CA ASP A 10 -0.83 26.94 3.48
C ASP A 10 0.67 26.71 3.28
N ASP A 11 1.27 25.84 4.11
CA ASP A 11 2.67 25.41 3.95
C ASP A 11 2.89 24.77 2.56
N ASP A 12 1.94 23.95 2.08
CA ASP A 12 2.01 23.29 0.77
C ASP A 12 1.88 24.28 -0.40
N GLU A 13 0.87 25.17 -0.37
CA GLU A 13 0.65 26.19 -1.40
C GLU A 13 1.84 27.14 -1.52
N ARG A 14 2.42 27.52 -0.38
CA ARG A 14 3.62 28.36 -0.34
C ARG A 14 4.84 27.62 -0.87
N LEU A 15 5.00 26.34 -0.54
CA LEU A 15 6.08 25.51 -1.06
C LEU A 15 6.00 25.38 -2.59
N GLU A 16 4.81 25.11 -3.14
CA GLU A 16 4.59 25.03 -4.59
C GLU A 16 4.84 26.37 -5.29
N THR A 17 4.34 27.47 -4.71
CA THR A 17 4.56 28.83 -5.21
C THR A 17 6.04 29.18 -5.24
N LEU A 18 6.78 28.86 -4.18
CA LEU A 18 8.21 29.12 -4.09
C LEU A 18 9.01 28.31 -5.10
N VAL A 19 8.64 27.06 -5.37
CA VAL A 19 9.29 26.25 -6.42
C VAL A 19 8.94 26.78 -7.81
N GLY A 20 7.73 27.28 -8.02
CA GLY A 20 7.35 28.05 -9.21
C GLY A 20 7.47 27.26 -10.53
N GLY A 21 7.33 25.94 -10.49
CA GLY A 21 7.45 25.06 -11.65
C GLY A 21 8.88 24.84 -12.17
N ARG A 22 9.91 25.28 -11.43
CA ARG A 22 11.33 25.01 -11.75
C ARG A 22 11.62 23.51 -11.72
N ASN A 23 12.55 23.07 -12.57
CA ASN A 23 12.86 21.65 -12.68
C ASN A 23 13.77 21.18 -11.52
N VAL A 24 13.15 20.50 -10.55
CA VAL A 24 13.86 19.91 -9.41
C VAL A 24 14.92 18.89 -9.83
N SER A 25 14.67 18.12 -10.90
CA SER A 25 15.61 17.07 -11.35
C SER A 25 16.88 17.63 -12.01
N GLN A 26 16.82 18.87 -12.50
CA GLN A 26 17.97 19.59 -13.08
C GLN A 26 18.69 20.48 -12.07
N GLY A 27 18.26 20.48 -10.80
CA GLY A 27 18.89 21.27 -9.75
C GLY A 27 18.58 22.77 -9.83
N GLU A 28 17.50 23.16 -10.50
CA GLU A 28 17.10 24.56 -10.66
C GLU A 28 16.48 25.18 -9.40
N VAL A 29 16.36 24.40 -8.32
CA VAL A 29 15.74 24.82 -7.06
C VAL A 29 16.76 24.84 -5.95
N ASP A 30 17.02 26.03 -5.40
CA ASP A 30 17.78 26.20 -4.18
C ASP A 30 16.88 25.95 -2.96
N TRP A 31 17.00 24.76 -2.38
CA TRP A 31 16.21 24.37 -1.20
C TRP A 31 16.59 25.13 0.07
N VAL A 32 17.77 25.76 0.12
CA VAL A 32 18.18 26.63 1.23
C VAL A 32 17.38 27.93 1.18
N ASP A 33 17.23 28.51 -0.01
CA ASP A 33 16.41 29.70 -0.23
C ASP A 33 14.93 29.43 0.02
N VAL A 34 14.41 28.30 -0.49
CA VAL A 34 13.02 27.88 -0.25
C VAL A 34 12.75 27.70 1.25
N ALA A 35 13.63 27.03 1.98
CA ALA A 35 13.49 26.83 3.42
C ALA A 35 13.53 28.17 4.20
N SER A 36 14.37 29.10 3.75
CA SER A 36 14.48 30.44 4.33
C SER A 36 13.19 31.24 4.13
N SER A 37 12.64 31.20 2.93
CA SER A 37 11.39 31.87 2.55
C SER A 37 10.14 31.30 3.24
N LEU A 38 10.16 30.01 3.61
CA LEU A 38 9.15 29.39 4.46
C LEU A 38 9.31 29.70 5.97
N GLY A 39 10.29 30.54 6.32
CA GLY A 39 10.49 31.04 7.68
C GLY A 39 11.46 30.22 8.53
N ASN A 40 12.38 29.47 7.93
CA ASN A 40 13.45 28.70 8.62
C ASN A 40 12.95 27.66 9.64
N THR A 41 11.66 27.33 9.62
CA THR A 41 11.10 26.30 10.49
C THR A 41 11.23 24.91 9.91
N ARG A 42 11.54 24.80 8.60
CA ARG A 42 11.74 23.56 7.86
C ARG A 42 13.18 23.53 7.34
N THR A 43 13.79 22.35 7.29
CA THR A 43 15.10 22.17 6.65
C THR A 43 14.94 22.05 5.13
N PRO A 44 16.00 22.34 4.34
CA PRO A 44 15.99 22.12 2.89
C PRO A 44 15.56 20.70 2.49
N ALA A 45 16.02 19.70 3.24
CA ALA A 45 15.66 18.30 3.01
C ALA A 45 14.17 18.03 3.29
N GLN A 46 13.57 18.69 4.29
CA GLN A 46 12.14 18.58 4.57
C GLN A 46 11.30 19.21 3.46
N CYS A 47 11.69 20.39 2.96
CA CYS A 47 11.04 21.05 1.82
C CYS A 47 11.08 20.19 0.56
N LEU A 48 12.27 19.69 0.19
CA LEU A 48 12.43 18.78 -0.94
C LEU A 48 11.55 17.53 -0.77
N SER A 49 11.62 16.88 0.39
CA SER A 49 10.84 15.67 0.66
C SER A 49 9.33 15.91 0.54
N ARG A 50 8.84 17.05 1.04
CA ARG A 50 7.42 17.40 0.92
C ARG A 50 7.02 17.69 -0.52
N TYR A 51 7.82 18.48 -1.24
CA TYR A 51 7.52 18.83 -2.62
C TYR A 51 7.42 17.58 -3.50
N LEU A 52 8.41 16.68 -3.40
CA LEU A 52 8.40 15.41 -4.14
C LEU A 52 7.18 14.55 -3.79
N TYR A 53 6.75 14.55 -2.52
CA TYR A 53 5.55 13.85 -2.10
C TYR A 53 4.28 14.42 -2.76
N LEU A 54 4.15 15.75 -2.83
CA LEU A 54 3.01 16.42 -3.47
C LEU A 54 2.97 16.13 -4.97
N GLU A 55 4.13 16.20 -5.65
CA GLU A 55 4.24 15.83 -7.07
C GLU A 55 3.83 14.37 -7.32
N ASP A 56 4.37 13.44 -6.51
CA ASP A 56 4.05 12.03 -6.64
C ASP A 56 2.57 11.78 -6.32
N PHE A 57 1.96 12.48 -5.36
CA PHE A 57 0.53 12.36 -5.06
C PHE A 57 -0.33 12.87 -6.22
N ALA A 58 -0.02 14.05 -6.76
CA ALA A 58 -0.74 14.62 -7.91
C ALA A 58 -0.63 13.74 -9.16
N LYS A 59 0.54 13.10 -9.39
CA LYS A 59 0.71 12.12 -10.46
C LYS A 59 -0.12 10.87 -10.23
N ALA A 60 -0.15 10.35 -9.00
CA ALA A 60 -0.92 9.15 -8.66
C ALA A 60 -2.43 9.34 -8.84
N ASP A 61 -2.96 10.53 -8.52
CA ASP A 61 -4.38 10.81 -8.72
C ASP A 61 -4.76 10.92 -10.21
N LYS A 62 -3.84 11.41 -11.04
CA LYS A 62 -4.02 11.48 -12.50
C LYS A 62 -3.92 10.12 -13.19
N ASP A 63 -3.03 9.24 -12.74
CA ASP A 63 -2.81 7.93 -13.38
C ASP A 63 -3.48 6.77 -12.61
N LYS A 64 -4.76 6.54 -12.94
CA LYS A 64 -5.60 5.46 -12.41
C LYS A 64 -5.61 4.21 -13.31
N ASN A 65 -4.73 4.13 -14.30
CA ASN A 65 -4.73 3.02 -15.25
C ASN A 65 -4.35 1.70 -14.58
N PRO A 66 -4.94 0.56 -15.00
CA PRO A 66 -4.52 -0.75 -14.52
C PRO A 66 -3.08 -1.06 -14.95
N TRP A 67 -2.39 -1.89 -14.17
CA TRP A 67 -1.04 -2.37 -14.51
C TRP A 67 -1.10 -3.35 -15.68
N THR A 68 -0.27 -3.13 -16.68
CA THR A 68 -0.10 -4.02 -17.83
C THR A 68 0.97 -5.08 -17.57
N ALA A 69 0.95 -6.17 -18.34
CA ALA A 69 1.98 -7.21 -18.25
C ALA A 69 3.37 -6.69 -18.64
N GLN A 70 3.45 -5.73 -19.57
CA GLN A 70 4.69 -5.09 -19.96
C GLN A 70 5.27 -4.26 -18.81
N GLU A 71 4.44 -3.42 -18.17
CA GLU A 71 4.84 -2.67 -16.98
C GLU A 71 5.31 -3.59 -15.84
N ASP A 72 4.62 -4.71 -15.61
CA ASP A 72 5.04 -5.69 -14.59
C ASP A 72 6.43 -6.29 -14.91
N ALA A 73 6.70 -6.60 -16.18
CA ALA A 73 7.99 -7.13 -16.61
C ALA A 73 9.12 -6.10 -16.44
N GLU A 74 8.87 -4.85 -16.82
CA GLU A 74 9.81 -3.74 -16.66
C GLU A 74 10.02 -3.40 -15.18
N LEU A 75 8.97 -3.44 -14.37
CA LEU A 75 9.06 -3.22 -12.93
C LEU A 75 9.91 -4.32 -12.27
N HIS A 76 9.76 -5.57 -12.70
CA HIS A 76 10.63 -6.65 -12.24
C HIS A 76 12.10 -6.42 -12.59
N LYS A 77 12.38 -5.98 -13.83
CA LYS A 77 13.73 -5.64 -14.27
C LYS A 77 14.31 -4.50 -13.43
N ALA A 78 13.58 -3.41 -13.27
CA ALA A 78 14.01 -2.26 -12.48
C ALA A 78 14.28 -2.62 -11.01
N ILE A 79 13.46 -3.49 -10.41
CA ILE A 79 13.68 -3.99 -9.04
C ILE A 79 14.92 -4.89 -8.97
N SER A 80 15.22 -5.67 -10.02
CA SER A 80 16.44 -6.48 -10.06
C SER A 80 17.71 -5.61 -10.10
N GLU A 81 17.64 -4.43 -10.72
CA GLU A 81 18.75 -3.48 -10.85
C GLU A 81 18.92 -2.60 -9.61
N HIS A 82 17.84 -2.07 -9.04
CA HIS A 82 17.87 -1.08 -7.95
C HIS A 82 17.45 -1.62 -6.57
N GLY A 83 16.99 -2.86 -6.52
CA GLY A 83 16.40 -3.47 -5.32
C GLY A 83 14.99 -2.94 -4.99
N ASN A 84 14.45 -3.39 -3.87
CA ASN A 84 13.09 -3.04 -3.39
C ASN A 84 13.10 -2.03 -2.23
N ARG A 85 14.21 -1.29 -2.07
CA ARG A 85 14.39 -0.24 -1.05
C ARG A 85 14.38 1.17 -1.66
N ASN A 86 14.80 1.32 -2.91
CA ASN A 86 14.84 2.61 -3.60
C ASN A 86 13.77 2.69 -4.71
N TRP A 87 12.52 2.87 -4.29
CA TRP A 87 11.38 2.93 -5.21
C TRP A 87 11.41 4.12 -6.16
N ARG A 88 12.14 5.19 -5.82
CA ARG A 88 12.29 6.35 -6.69
C ARG A 88 13.18 6.03 -7.88
N ALA A 89 14.31 5.35 -7.65
CA ALA A 89 15.13 4.83 -8.75
C ALA A 89 14.35 3.82 -9.62
N VAL A 90 13.59 2.92 -8.98
CA VAL A 90 12.74 1.95 -9.70
C VAL A 90 11.71 2.65 -10.59
N ALA A 91 11.02 3.68 -10.09
CA ALA A 91 10.03 4.44 -10.86
C ALA A 91 10.67 5.19 -12.03
N VAL A 92 11.85 5.78 -11.84
CA VAL A 92 12.62 6.44 -12.91
C VAL A 92 12.99 5.43 -14.01
N THR A 93 13.52 4.26 -13.64
CA THR A 93 13.93 3.23 -14.61
C THR A 93 12.74 2.61 -15.34
N LEU A 94 11.62 2.40 -14.64
CA LEU A 94 10.37 1.95 -15.26
C LEU A 94 9.93 2.91 -16.38
N SER A 95 10.31 4.19 -16.31
CA SER A 95 10.07 5.19 -17.37
C SER A 95 8.59 5.30 -17.79
N THR A 96 7.68 5.00 -16.87
CA THR A 96 6.24 5.18 -17.02
C THR A 96 5.76 6.32 -16.13
N ASN A 97 4.48 6.66 -16.22
CA ASN A 97 3.88 7.68 -15.35
C ASN A 97 3.53 7.14 -13.94
N ARG A 98 4.11 6.00 -13.55
CA ARG A 98 3.91 5.38 -12.23
C ARG A 98 4.77 6.02 -11.17
N THR A 99 4.18 6.23 -10.00
CA THR A 99 4.88 6.84 -8.87
C THR A 99 5.65 5.79 -8.07
N PRO A 100 6.68 6.20 -7.30
CA PRO A 100 7.40 5.29 -6.42
C PRO A 100 6.48 4.49 -5.48
N ALA A 101 5.45 5.15 -4.95
CA ALA A 101 4.46 4.52 -4.07
C ALA A 101 3.61 3.47 -4.81
N GLN A 102 3.20 3.74 -6.06
CA GLN A 102 2.47 2.78 -6.89
C GLN A 102 3.33 1.56 -7.20
N CYS A 103 4.58 1.73 -7.62
CA CYS A 103 5.54 0.64 -7.88
C CYS A 103 5.72 -0.24 -6.63
N ALA A 104 5.93 0.41 -5.48
CA ALA A 104 6.12 -0.28 -4.21
C ALA A 104 4.87 -1.07 -3.78
N THR A 105 3.68 -0.51 -4.02
CA THR A 105 2.40 -1.16 -3.74
C THR A 105 2.19 -2.35 -4.66
N ARG A 106 2.41 -2.20 -5.97
CA ARG A 106 2.30 -3.26 -6.97
C ARG A 106 3.20 -4.45 -6.60
N TYR A 107 4.45 -4.16 -6.25
CA TYR A 107 5.38 -5.21 -5.84
C TYR A 107 4.90 -5.96 -4.59
N ARG A 108 4.55 -5.24 -3.51
CA ARG A 108 4.12 -5.86 -2.25
C ARG A 108 2.79 -6.61 -2.36
N ALA A 109 1.93 -6.20 -3.29
CA ALA A 109 0.61 -6.79 -3.47
C ALA A 109 0.65 -8.05 -4.34
N SER A 110 1.44 -8.05 -5.43
CA SER A 110 1.31 -9.09 -6.45
C SER A 110 2.59 -9.56 -7.13
N LEU A 111 3.69 -8.80 -7.13
CA LEU A 111 4.92 -9.20 -7.85
C LEU A 111 6.03 -9.76 -6.94
N ASN A 112 5.92 -9.58 -5.63
CA ASN A 112 6.90 -10.12 -4.69
C ASN A 112 6.94 -11.67 -4.81
N PRO A 113 8.11 -12.27 -5.12
CA PRO A 113 8.25 -13.72 -5.26
C PRO A 113 7.95 -14.49 -3.97
N ALA A 114 8.03 -13.84 -2.81
CA ALA A 114 7.65 -14.44 -1.53
C ALA A 114 6.12 -14.70 -1.39
N ILE A 115 5.30 -14.15 -2.30
CA ILE A 115 3.85 -14.38 -2.29
C ILE A 115 3.54 -15.74 -2.92
N LYS A 116 2.92 -16.63 -2.13
CA LYS A 116 2.46 -17.95 -2.57
C LYS A 116 1.14 -17.84 -3.35
N ARG A 117 1.09 -18.39 -4.56
CA ARG A 117 -0.08 -18.35 -5.46
C ARG A 117 -0.81 -19.69 -5.63
N GLY A 118 -0.34 -20.75 -4.97
CA GLY A 118 -0.90 -22.10 -5.07
C GLY A 118 -1.97 -22.42 -4.01
N SER A 119 -2.38 -23.69 -4.00
CA SER A 119 -3.31 -24.28 -3.04
C SER A 119 -2.90 -24.02 -1.59
N TRP A 120 -3.88 -23.92 -0.70
CA TRP A 120 -3.67 -23.81 0.73
C TRP A 120 -3.33 -25.17 1.32
N THR A 121 -2.29 -25.19 2.15
CA THR A 121 -1.90 -26.37 2.92
C THR A 121 -2.71 -26.47 4.21
N PRO A 122 -2.87 -27.68 4.79
CA PRO A 122 -3.53 -27.85 6.10
C PRO A 122 -2.87 -27.01 7.20
N GLU A 123 -1.55 -26.86 7.16
CA GLU A 123 -0.77 -26.05 8.10
C GLU A 123 -1.12 -24.55 7.96
N GLU A 124 -1.21 -24.05 6.72
CA GLU A 124 -1.64 -22.67 6.46
C GLU A 124 -3.08 -22.42 6.92
N ASP A 125 -3.99 -23.39 6.75
CA ASP A 125 -5.38 -23.28 7.24
C ASP A 125 -5.44 -23.28 8.78
N ALA A 126 -4.61 -24.08 9.46
CA ALA A 126 -4.51 -24.09 10.91
C ALA A 126 -4.00 -22.75 11.45
N LEU A 127 -2.93 -22.21 10.84
CA LEU A 127 -2.39 -20.89 11.17
C LEU A 127 -3.42 -19.78 10.92
N LEU A 128 -4.16 -19.85 9.81
CA LEU A 128 -5.20 -18.87 9.49
C LEU A 128 -6.30 -18.86 10.56
N LYS A 129 -6.79 -20.03 10.97
CA LYS A 129 -7.81 -20.14 12.03
C LYS A 129 -7.29 -19.60 13.36
N GLN A 130 -6.07 -19.96 13.75
CA GLN A 130 -5.44 -19.46 14.97
C GLN A 130 -5.28 -17.94 14.94
N ALA A 131 -4.80 -17.39 13.82
CA ALA A 131 -4.59 -15.96 13.64
C ALA A 131 -5.91 -15.18 13.69
N VAL A 132 -6.99 -15.71 13.07
CA VAL A 132 -8.32 -15.07 13.13
C VAL A 132 -8.91 -15.16 14.54
N ALA A 133 -8.70 -16.26 15.27
CA ALA A 133 -9.12 -16.36 16.67
C ALA A 133 -8.40 -15.32 17.56
N LEU A 134 -7.14 -15.01 17.27
CA LEU A 134 -6.33 -14.07 18.05
C LEU A 134 -6.57 -12.60 17.68
N TYR A 135 -6.73 -12.29 16.39
CA TYR A 135 -6.77 -10.91 15.88
C TYR A 135 -8.09 -10.52 15.20
N GLY A 136 -9.07 -11.41 15.17
CA GLY A 136 -10.32 -11.20 14.45
C GLY A 136 -10.12 -11.04 12.94
N THR A 137 -10.92 -10.19 12.31
CA THR A 137 -10.85 -9.86 10.88
C THR A 137 -9.79 -8.80 10.56
N SER A 138 -8.80 -8.61 11.44
CA SER A 138 -7.65 -7.74 11.17
C SER A 138 -6.67 -8.43 10.21
N TRP A 139 -6.99 -8.43 8.91
CA TRP A 139 -6.21 -9.13 7.88
C TRP A 139 -4.75 -8.69 7.78
N THR A 140 -4.46 -7.45 8.17
CA THR A 140 -3.09 -6.93 8.27
C THR A 140 -2.28 -7.66 9.34
N LYS A 141 -2.88 -7.99 10.50
CA LYS A 141 -2.23 -8.78 11.56
C LYS A 141 -2.26 -10.27 11.23
N VAL A 142 -3.35 -10.77 10.66
CA VAL A 142 -3.50 -12.19 10.30
C VAL A 142 -2.42 -12.65 9.31
N LYS A 143 -2.13 -11.85 8.26
CA LYS A 143 -1.11 -12.21 7.27
C LYS A 143 0.31 -12.29 7.85
N GLU A 144 0.57 -11.67 8.99
CA GLU A 144 1.89 -11.74 9.64
C GLU A 144 2.19 -13.14 10.18
N LEU A 145 1.13 -13.87 10.57
CA LEU A 145 1.23 -15.27 11.02
C LEU A 145 1.20 -16.26 9.86
N VAL A 146 0.41 -15.98 8.82
CA VAL A 146 0.32 -16.81 7.60
C VAL A 146 1.35 -16.36 6.57
N LYS A 147 2.64 -16.57 6.87
CA LYS A 147 3.77 -16.08 6.06
C LYS A 147 3.64 -16.51 4.59
N GLY A 148 3.86 -15.54 3.70
CA GLY A 148 3.77 -15.74 2.24
C GLY A 148 2.36 -15.66 1.67
N ARG A 149 1.32 -15.49 2.49
CA ARG A 149 -0.04 -15.14 2.04
C ARG A 149 -0.32 -13.66 2.28
N THR A 150 -1.11 -13.05 1.39
CA THR A 150 -1.56 -11.67 1.55
C THR A 150 -2.83 -11.61 2.39
N GLY A 151 -3.10 -10.44 3.00
CA GLY A 151 -4.35 -10.21 3.73
C GLY A 151 -5.61 -10.55 2.93
N PRO A 152 -5.71 -10.13 1.64
CA PRO A 152 -6.80 -10.54 0.77
C PRO A 152 -6.92 -12.06 0.58
N GLN A 153 -5.81 -12.79 0.40
CA GLN A 153 -5.83 -14.25 0.29
C GLN A 153 -6.36 -14.89 1.59
N CYS A 154 -5.91 -14.40 2.75
CA CYS A 154 -6.39 -14.86 4.06
C CYS A 154 -7.89 -14.63 4.23
N ARG A 155 -8.37 -13.42 3.90
CA ARG A 155 -9.81 -13.07 3.96
C ARG A 155 -10.63 -14.01 3.08
N GLU A 156 -10.24 -14.15 1.82
CA GLU A 156 -10.95 -15.00 0.87
C GLU A 156 -11.01 -16.46 1.34
N ARG A 157 -9.88 -17.02 1.80
CA ARG A 157 -9.82 -18.38 2.32
C ARG A 157 -10.73 -18.57 3.53
N TYR A 158 -10.70 -17.62 4.47
CA TYR A 158 -11.51 -17.68 5.68
C TYR A 158 -13.01 -17.58 5.36
N CYS A 159 -13.43 -16.60 4.54
CA CYS A 159 -14.82 -16.43 4.11
C CYS A 159 -15.37 -17.70 3.43
N ARG A 160 -14.58 -18.32 2.54
CA ARG A 160 -14.96 -19.61 1.92
C ARG A 160 -15.11 -20.72 2.96
N SER A 161 -14.21 -20.81 3.93
CA SER A 161 -14.28 -21.83 4.99
C SER A 161 -15.50 -21.67 5.91
N VAL A 162 -15.83 -20.43 6.30
CA VAL A 162 -17.00 -20.11 7.13
C VAL A 162 -18.30 -20.33 6.37
N ALA A 163 -18.36 -19.97 5.08
CA ALA A 163 -19.52 -20.22 4.24
C ALA A 163 -19.81 -21.73 4.12
N VAL A 164 -18.77 -22.57 4.01
CA VAL A 164 -18.93 -24.03 4.02
C VAL A 164 -19.46 -24.55 5.35
N LEU A 165 -18.95 -24.04 6.49
CA LEU A 165 -19.46 -24.42 7.82
C LEU A 165 -20.93 -24.01 7.99
N ASN A 166 -21.31 -22.83 7.51
CA ASN A 166 -22.68 -22.32 7.54
C ASN A 166 -23.62 -23.05 6.56
N ALA A 167 -23.10 -23.55 5.43
CA ALA A 167 -23.86 -24.37 4.50
C ALA A 167 -24.06 -25.80 5.04
N ALA A 168 -23.04 -26.37 5.67
CA ALA A 168 -23.10 -27.68 6.32
C ALA A 168 -24.10 -27.68 7.50
N SER A 169 -24.22 -26.58 8.24
CA SER A 169 -25.22 -26.43 9.31
C SER A 169 -26.65 -26.17 8.79
N LYS A 170 -26.82 -25.59 7.59
CA LYS A 170 -28.14 -25.41 6.93
C LYS A 170 -28.78 -26.73 6.45
N GLY A 171 -28.04 -27.83 6.39
CA GLY A 171 -28.53 -29.16 6.00
C GLY A 171 -29.39 -29.89 7.05
N ARG A 172 -29.71 -29.26 8.19
CA ARG A 172 -30.53 -29.88 9.24
C ARG A 172 -31.52 -28.87 9.81
N TRP A 173 -32.47 -28.43 9.00
CA TRP A 173 -33.62 -27.65 9.47
C TRP A 173 -34.45 -28.51 10.45
N LYS A 174 -34.36 -28.20 11.76
CA LYS A 174 -35.39 -28.51 12.76
C LYS A 174 -35.99 -27.19 13.25
N PRO A 175 -37.33 -27.03 13.28
CA PRO A 175 -37.96 -25.70 13.28
C PRO A 175 -38.06 -25.02 14.66
N GLU A 176 -37.13 -25.23 15.60
CA GLU A 176 -37.42 -24.90 17.01
C GLU A 176 -36.34 -24.15 17.82
N VAL A 177 -35.24 -23.66 17.23
CA VAL A 177 -34.33 -22.78 18.01
C VAL A 177 -33.89 -21.58 17.20
N ARG A 178 -34.71 -20.53 17.24
CA ARG A 178 -34.35 -19.19 16.77
C ARG A 178 -33.68 -18.46 17.92
N THR A 179 -32.35 -18.58 18.05
CA THR A 179 -31.59 -17.66 18.90
C THR A 179 -30.26 -17.33 18.24
N GLY A 180 -30.21 -16.10 17.71
CA GLY A 180 -29.02 -15.24 17.67
C GLY A 180 -27.80 -15.74 16.91
N LEU A 181 -27.82 -15.68 15.58
CA LEU A 181 -26.59 -15.43 14.81
C LEU A 181 -26.95 -14.76 13.47
N LEU A 182 -27.32 -13.49 13.55
CA LEU A 182 -27.62 -12.63 12.40
C LEU A 182 -26.75 -11.39 12.51
N LEU A 183 -25.44 -11.59 12.43
CA LEU A 183 -24.46 -10.53 12.21
C LEU A 183 -23.39 -11.11 11.27
N LEU A 184 -22.91 -10.27 10.35
CA LEU A 184 -21.95 -10.53 9.26
C LEU A 184 -22.56 -10.82 7.87
N LEU A 185 -23.68 -10.15 7.55
CA LEU A 185 -23.86 -9.63 6.20
C LEU A 185 -23.17 -8.26 6.14
N ASP A 186 -21.85 -8.30 6.01
CA ASP A 186 -20.99 -7.20 5.54
C ASP A 186 -19.60 -7.84 5.32
N CYS A 187 -19.50 -8.65 4.26
CA CYS A 187 -18.23 -9.14 3.74
C CYS A 187 -17.74 -8.16 2.67
#